data_AF-K4Q5T5-F1
#
_entry.id   AF-K4Q5T5-F1
#
_cell.length_a   1.000
_cell.length_b   1.000
_cell.length_c   1.000
_cell.angle_alpha   90.00
_cell.angle_beta   90.00
_cell.angle_gamma   90.00
#
_symmetry.space_group_name_H-M   'P 1'
#
loop_
_entity.id
_entity.type
_entity.pdbx_description
1 polymer ?
#
loop_
_entity_poly.entity_id
_entity_poly.type
_entity_poly.pdbx_seq_one_letter_code
_entity_poly.pdbx_strand_id
1 'polypeptide(L)'
;MGEISMNSLPSELEINPSLEALRRMVTLGYNHLPSHLKPCFLYLSIFPEDFEIKRNRLVGRWIAEGFVRPKVGMTTKDVGESYFNELINRSMIQRSRVGIAGKIKTCRIHDIIRDITVSISRQENFVLLPMGDGSDLVQENTRHIAFHGSMSCKTGLDWSIIRSLAIFGDRPKSLAHAVCPDQLRMLRVLDLEDVTFLITQKDFDRIALLCHLKYLSIGYSSSIYSLPRSIGKLQGLQDFEHVPSTYIAALPSEISKLQCLHTLRCIREFDSDNFSLNHPMKCITNTICLPKVFTPLVSRDDRAKQIAELHMATKSCWSESFGVKVPKGIGKLRDLQVLEYVDIRRTSSRAIKELGQLSKLRKLGVMTNGSTKEKCKILYAAIEKLSSLQSLYVNAAGISDGGTLECLDSISSPPPLLRTLVLMEVLKRCLTGLSSSLT
;
A
#
# COMPACT_ATOMS: atom_id res chain seq x y z
N MET A 1 20.39 -29.71 4.87
CA MET A 1 20.30 -30.54 3.64
C MET A 1 19.16 -29.99 2.80
N GLY A 2 19.33 -29.33 1.67
CA GLY A 2 20.50 -28.68 1.08
C GLY A 2 20.03 -27.30 0.57
N GLU A 3 20.89 -26.30 0.72
CA GLU A 3 20.70 -24.96 0.15
C GLU A 3 20.87 -25.05 -1.37
N ILE A 4 19.83 -24.75 -2.13
CA ILE A 4 19.97 -24.52 -3.58
C ILE A 4 20.59 -23.13 -3.72
N SER A 5 21.86 -23.14 -4.10
CA SER A 5 22.69 -21.98 -4.34
C SER A 5 22.11 -21.13 -5.47
N MET A 6 22.02 -19.81 -5.24
CA MET A 6 21.49 -18.78 -6.12
C MET A 6 22.35 -18.51 -7.38
N ASN A 7 23.14 -19.50 -7.82
CA ASN A 7 24.16 -19.39 -8.86
C ASN A 7 24.16 -20.51 -9.93
N SER A 8 23.18 -21.42 -9.96
CA SER A 8 23.18 -22.54 -10.94
C SER A 8 22.34 -22.32 -12.20
N LEU A 9 21.31 -21.46 -12.16
CA LEU A 9 20.43 -21.24 -13.32
C LEU A 9 21.09 -20.50 -14.51
N PRO A 10 21.92 -19.46 -14.33
CA PRO A 10 22.56 -18.78 -15.46
C PRO A 10 23.43 -19.71 -16.31
N SER A 11 24.09 -20.67 -15.66
CA SER A 11 24.96 -21.69 -16.27
C SER A 11 24.18 -22.90 -16.81
N GLU A 12 23.07 -23.32 -16.18
CA GLU A 12 22.19 -24.36 -16.71
C GLU A 12 21.40 -23.91 -17.96
N LEU A 13 21.10 -22.61 -18.06
CA LEU A 13 20.46 -21.97 -19.24
C LEU A 13 21.36 -22.00 -20.50
N GLU A 14 22.68 -22.14 -20.35
CA GLU A 14 23.62 -22.29 -21.48
C GLU A 14 23.83 -23.75 -21.90
N ILE A 15 23.53 -24.72 -21.03
CA ILE A 15 23.77 -26.15 -21.25
C ILE A 15 22.48 -26.87 -21.74
N ASN A 16 21.32 -26.31 -21.39
CA ASN A 16 19.94 -26.70 -21.70
C ASN A 16 19.38 -26.37 -23.11
N PRO A 17 19.37 -27.22 -24.17
CA PRO A 17 18.81 -26.82 -25.47
C PRO A 17 17.33 -26.41 -25.43
N SER A 18 16.54 -27.01 -24.54
CA SER A 18 15.13 -26.68 -24.35
C SER A 18 14.93 -25.35 -23.61
N LEU A 19 15.84 -25.03 -22.68
CA LEU A 19 15.86 -23.77 -21.95
C LEU A 19 16.31 -22.61 -22.85
N GLU A 20 17.27 -22.87 -23.75
CA GLU A 20 17.66 -21.88 -24.77
C GLU A 20 16.52 -21.59 -25.75
N ALA A 21 15.76 -22.60 -26.16
CA ALA A 21 14.56 -22.41 -27.00
C ALA A 21 13.51 -21.55 -26.29
N LEU A 22 13.22 -21.83 -25.00
CA LEU A 22 12.34 -20.99 -24.18
C LEU A 22 12.88 -19.56 -24.05
N ARG A 23 14.20 -19.40 -23.87
CA ARG A 23 14.86 -18.10 -23.83
C ARG A 23 14.65 -17.30 -25.11
N ARG A 24 14.86 -17.94 -26.26
CA ARG A 24 14.62 -17.34 -27.58
C ARG A 24 13.15 -16.97 -27.76
N MET A 25 12.21 -17.82 -27.34
CA MET A 25 10.77 -17.53 -27.44
C MET A 25 10.35 -16.32 -26.60
N VAL A 26 10.76 -16.23 -25.34
CA VAL A 26 10.42 -15.07 -24.49
C VAL A 26 11.09 -13.80 -25.00
N THR A 27 12.36 -13.88 -25.41
CA THR A 27 13.09 -12.75 -26.02
C THR A 27 12.38 -12.27 -27.31
N LEU A 28 11.92 -13.20 -28.15
CA LEU A 28 11.13 -12.89 -29.34
C LEU A 28 9.81 -12.22 -28.96
N GLY A 29 9.14 -12.72 -27.93
CA GLY A 29 7.93 -12.12 -27.38
C GLY A 29 8.15 -10.68 -26.89
N TYR A 30 9.26 -10.43 -26.20
CA TYR A 30 9.68 -9.08 -25.79
C TYR A 30 9.95 -8.17 -26.98
N ASN A 31 10.66 -8.65 -28.00
CA ASN A 31 10.99 -7.87 -29.18
C ASN A 31 9.73 -7.39 -29.93
N HIS A 32 8.70 -8.24 -29.96
CA HIS A 32 7.39 -7.94 -30.56
C HIS A 32 6.40 -7.24 -29.61
N LEU A 33 6.79 -6.92 -28.37
CA LEU A 33 5.94 -6.08 -27.50
C LEU A 33 5.85 -4.66 -28.08
N PRO A 34 4.64 -4.06 -28.07
CA PRO A 34 4.49 -2.64 -28.34
C PRO A 34 5.41 -1.80 -27.47
N SER A 35 5.96 -0.72 -28.02
CA SER A 35 6.96 0.13 -27.34
C SER A 35 6.48 0.69 -26.00
N HIS A 36 5.18 0.88 -25.81
CA HIS A 36 4.60 1.35 -24.56
C HIS A 36 4.50 0.27 -23.46
N LEU A 37 4.54 -1.03 -23.83
CA LEU A 37 4.55 -2.14 -22.88
C LEU A 37 5.96 -2.58 -22.48
N LYS A 38 6.98 -2.32 -23.30
CA LYS A 38 8.36 -2.73 -22.99
C LYS A 38 8.83 -2.23 -21.62
N PRO A 39 8.68 -0.94 -21.23
CA PRO A 39 9.06 -0.48 -19.90
C PRO A 39 8.26 -1.17 -18.78
N CYS A 40 6.97 -1.43 -19.00
CA CYS A 40 6.12 -2.12 -18.03
C CYS A 40 6.60 -3.56 -17.79
N PHE A 41 7.00 -4.25 -18.86
CA PHE A 41 7.57 -5.59 -18.80
C PHE A 41 8.95 -5.60 -18.13
N LEU A 42 9.89 -4.74 -18.53
CA LEU A 42 11.21 -4.66 -17.90
C LEU A 42 11.14 -4.34 -16.41
N TYR A 43 10.18 -3.49 -16.02
CA TYR A 43 9.96 -3.13 -14.62
C TYR A 43 9.55 -4.32 -13.74
N LEU A 44 9.06 -5.42 -14.32
CA LEU A 44 8.76 -6.66 -13.58
C LEU A 44 10.02 -7.31 -12.97
N SER A 45 11.21 -7.03 -13.53
CA SER A 45 12.49 -7.53 -13.00
C SER A 45 12.77 -7.14 -11.55
N ILE A 46 12.11 -6.11 -11.02
CA ILE A 46 12.29 -5.70 -9.63
C ILE A 46 11.74 -6.71 -8.62
N PHE A 47 10.83 -7.60 -9.02
CA PHE A 47 10.17 -8.51 -8.08
C PHE A 47 11.02 -9.77 -7.87
N PRO A 48 11.08 -10.31 -6.63
CA PRO A 48 11.71 -11.59 -6.35
C PRO A 48 11.07 -12.75 -7.12
N GLU A 49 11.75 -13.90 -7.13
CA GLU A 49 11.24 -15.15 -7.68
C GLU A 49 9.99 -15.62 -6.93
N ASP A 50 9.07 -16.31 -7.61
CA ASP A 50 7.78 -16.79 -7.08
C ASP A 50 6.85 -15.74 -6.43
N PHE A 51 7.18 -14.46 -6.57
CA PHE A 51 6.54 -13.39 -5.82
C PHE A 51 5.11 -13.11 -6.31
N GLU A 52 4.15 -13.09 -5.38
CA GLU A 52 2.77 -12.73 -5.69
C GLU A 52 2.58 -11.21 -5.71
N ILE A 53 2.34 -10.66 -6.90
CA ILE A 53 2.27 -9.22 -7.12
C ILE A 53 0.82 -8.75 -7.13
N LYS A 54 0.47 -7.79 -6.26
CA LYS A 54 -0.84 -7.12 -6.31
C LYS A 54 -0.96 -6.27 -7.57
N ARG A 55 -2.06 -6.43 -8.31
CA ARG A 55 -2.33 -5.68 -9.55
C ARG A 55 -2.26 -4.17 -9.34
N ASN A 56 -2.89 -3.66 -8.28
CA ASN A 56 -2.91 -2.22 -8.00
C ASN A 56 -1.51 -1.68 -7.67
N ARG A 57 -0.68 -2.47 -6.97
CA ARG A 57 0.71 -2.13 -6.67
C ARG A 57 1.53 -1.99 -7.95
N LEU A 58 1.46 -2.98 -8.84
CA LEU A 58 2.16 -2.97 -10.12
C LEU A 58 1.72 -1.80 -11.03
N VAL A 59 0.41 -1.64 -11.23
CA VAL A 59 -0.14 -0.59 -12.09
C VAL A 59 0.14 0.81 -11.51
N GLY A 60 0.02 1.00 -10.19
CA GLY A 60 0.34 2.26 -9.52
C GLY A 60 1.79 2.68 -9.75
N ARG A 61 2.72 1.73 -9.64
CA ARG A 61 4.14 1.97 -9.94
C ARG A 61 4.38 2.38 -11.40
N TRP A 62 3.77 1.69 -12.37
CA TRP A 62 3.89 2.05 -13.79
C TRP A 62 3.36 3.46 -14.09
N ILE A 63 2.25 3.85 -13.46
CA ILE A 63 1.67 5.19 -13.60
C ILE A 63 2.60 6.24 -12.98
N ALA A 64 3.12 5.98 -11.79
CA ALA A 64 4.02 6.88 -11.08
C ALA A 64 5.34 7.11 -11.84
N GLU A 65 5.90 6.07 -12.46
CA GLU A 65 7.08 6.21 -13.33
C GLU A 65 6.76 6.95 -14.64
N GLY A 66 5.50 6.89 -15.09
CA GLY A 66 5.03 7.51 -16.32
C GLY A 66 5.11 6.59 -17.54
N PHE A 67 5.14 5.27 -17.35
CA PHE A 67 5.10 4.29 -18.43
C PHE A 67 3.71 4.24 -19.10
N VAL A 68 2.67 4.58 -18.34
CA VAL A 68 1.28 4.61 -18.82
C VAL A 68 0.97 5.95 -19.46
N ARG A 69 0.73 5.97 -20.78
CA ARG A 69 0.38 7.19 -21.51
C ARG A 69 -1.14 7.43 -21.46
N PRO A 70 -1.60 8.64 -21.10
CA PRO A 70 -3.03 8.97 -21.12
C PRO A 70 -3.62 8.74 -22.52
N LYS A 71 -4.83 8.16 -22.58
CA LYS A 71 -5.62 8.03 -23.81
C LYS A 71 -6.90 8.85 -23.66
N VAL A 72 -7.33 9.50 -24.74
CA VAL A 72 -8.56 10.30 -24.76
C VAL A 72 -9.75 9.43 -24.33
N GLY A 73 -10.55 9.92 -23.39
CA GLY A 73 -11.74 9.21 -22.87
C GLY A 73 -11.45 8.12 -21.82
N MET A 74 -10.19 7.87 -21.46
CA MET A 74 -9.82 6.88 -20.45
C MET A 74 -9.04 7.49 -19.29
N THR A 75 -9.22 6.97 -18.08
CA THR A 75 -8.34 7.34 -16.96
C THR A 75 -6.98 6.66 -17.11
N THR A 76 -5.91 7.26 -16.57
CA THR A 76 -4.57 6.65 -16.55
C THR A 76 -4.58 5.28 -15.89
N LYS A 77 -5.41 5.10 -14.86
CA LYS A 77 -5.63 3.81 -14.21
C LYS A 77 -6.26 2.78 -15.15
N ASP A 78 -7.28 3.15 -15.92
CA ASP A 78 -7.91 2.23 -16.88
C ASP A 78 -6.94 1.83 -17.99
N VAL A 79 -6.11 2.76 -18.48
CA VAL A 79 -5.04 2.43 -19.45
C VAL A 79 -4.00 1.49 -18.83
N GLY A 80 -3.57 1.75 -17.60
CA GLY A 80 -2.63 0.89 -16.88
C GLY A 80 -3.19 -0.52 -16.61
N GLU A 81 -4.49 -0.63 -16.28
CA GLU A 81 -5.18 -1.92 -16.17
C GLU A 81 -5.27 -2.64 -17.53
N SER A 82 -5.42 -1.91 -18.65
CA SER A 82 -5.35 -2.50 -20.00
C SER A 82 -3.96 -3.07 -20.30
N TYR A 83 -2.89 -2.36 -19.96
CA TYR A 83 -1.51 -2.83 -20.17
C TYR A 83 -1.23 -4.12 -19.37
N PHE A 84 -1.70 -4.17 -18.13
CA PHE A 84 -1.65 -5.37 -17.29
C PHE A 84 -2.36 -6.56 -17.95
N ASN A 85 -3.60 -6.37 -18.44
CA ASN A 85 -4.36 -7.43 -19.09
C ASN A 85 -3.70 -7.89 -20.41
N GLU A 86 -3.10 -6.97 -21.17
CA GLU A 86 -2.40 -7.33 -22.41
C GLU A 86 -1.17 -8.20 -22.14
N LEU A 87 -0.38 -7.91 -21.10
CA LEU A 87 0.74 -8.76 -20.70
C LEU A 87 0.29 -10.16 -20.25
N ILE A 88 -0.88 -10.27 -19.60
CA ILE A 88 -1.51 -11.57 -19.29
C ILE A 88 -1.92 -12.30 -20.56
N ASN A 89 -2.59 -11.62 -21.50
CA ASN A 89 -3.04 -12.23 -22.76
C ASN A 89 -1.87 -12.71 -23.63
N ARG A 90 -0.70 -12.09 -23.48
CA ARG A 90 0.55 -12.50 -24.12
C ARG A 90 1.33 -13.56 -23.33
N SER A 91 0.76 -14.08 -22.24
CA SER A 91 1.38 -15.05 -21.32
C SER A 91 2.73 -14.60 -20.73
N MET A 92 2.99 -13.28 -20.68
CA MET A 92 4.19 -12.70 -20.07
C MET A 92 4.06 -12.59 -18.54
N ILE A 93 2.83 -12.55 -18.05
CA ILE A 93 2.48 -12.53 -16.62
C ILE A 93 1.34 -13.54 -16.41
N GLN A 94 1.39 -14.30 -15.32
CA GLN A 94 0.38 -15.28 -14.97
C GLN A 94 -0.60 -14.70 -13.95
N ARG A 95 -1.91 -14.92 -14.15
CA ARG A 95 -2.93 -14.59 -13.15
C ARG A 95 -2.80 -15.50 -11.93
N SER A 96 -2.96 -14.94 -10.72
CA SER A 96 -2.96 -15.72 -9.47
C SER A 96 -4.36 -15.69 -8.84
N ARG A 97 -4.71 -14.66 -8.07
CA ARG A 97 -6.02 -14.54 -7.40
C ARG A 97 -6.99 -13.74 -8.23
N VAL A 98 -8.23 -14.20 -8.28
CA VAL A 98 -9.38 -13.48 -8.87
C VAL A 98 -10.33 -13.10 -7.75
N GLY A 99 -10.76 -11.84 -7.72
CA GLY A 99 -11.70 -11.35 -6.72
C GLY A 99 -13.15 -11.72 -7.05
N ILE A 100 -14.05 -11.52 -6.08
CA ILE A 100 -15.48 -11.86 -6.18
C ILE A 100 -16.16 -11.26 -7.42
N ALA A 101 -15.75 -10.05 -7.84
CA ALA A 101 -16.27 -9.39 -9.05
C ALA A 101 -15.61 -9.87 -10.36
N GLY A 102 -14.97 -11.05 -10.39
CA GLY A 102 -14.28 -11.61 -11.56
C GLY A 102 -12.99 -10.88 -11.98
N LYS A 103 -12.59 -9.82 -11.26
CA LYS A 103 -11.37 -9.05 -11.58
C LYS A 103 -10.13 -9.72 -10.98
N ILE A 104 -9.09 -9.88 -11.80
CA ILE A 104 -7.76 -10.33 -11.36
C ILE A 104 -7.22 -9.37 -10.30
N LYS A 105 -6.81 -9.91 -9.15
CA LYS A 105 -6.30 -9.16 -8.00
C LYS A 105 -4.78 -9.24 -7.88
N THR A 106 -4.22 -10.39 -8.19
CA THR A 106 -2.78 -10.65 -8.12
C THR A 106 -2.29 -11.41 -9.34
N CYS A 107 -0.99 -11.33 -9.59
CA CYS A 107 -0.30 -12.07 -10.63
C CYS A 107 1.04 -12.60 -10.14
N ARG A 108 1.65 -13.49 -10.92
CA ARG A 108 3.03 -13.97 -10.77
C ARG A 108 3.75 -13.89 -12.12
N ILE A 109 5.07 -13.90 -12.07
CA ILE A 109 5.91 -14.03 -13.26
C ILE A 109 6.52 -15.42 -13.18
N HIS A 110 6.47 -16.18 -14.28
CA HIS A 110 7.13 -17.48 -14.34
C HIS A 110 8.65 -17.29 -14.26
N ASP A 111 9.38 -18.18 -13.58
CA ASP A 111 10.81 -18.00 -13.27
C ASP A 111 11.67 -17.80 -14.52
N ILE A 112 11.49 -18.65 -15.54
CA ILE A 112 12.12 -18.48 -16.86
C ILE A 112 11.86 -17.10 -17.46
N ILE A 113 10.62 -16.59 -17.40
CA ILE A 113 10.30 -15.25 -17.93
C ILE A 113 11.03 -14.20 -17.09
N ARG A 114 11.01 -14.34 -15.76
CA ARG A 114 11.66 -13.42 -14.84
C ARG A 114 13.16 -13.33 -15.10
N ASP A 115 13.86 -14.46 -15.22
CA ASP A 115 15.30 -14.50 -15.47
C ASP A 115 15.68 -13.81 -16.78
N ILE A 116 14.85 -14.01 -17.80
CA ILE A 116 15.02 -13.35 -19.09
C ILE A 116 14.74 -11.85 -18.98
N THR A 117 13.68 -11.45 -18.28
CA THR A 117 13.39 -10.03 -18.00
C THR A 117 14.53 -9.38 -17.24
N VAL A 118 15.11 -10.04 -16.23
CA VAL A 118 16.29 -9.57 -15.48
C VAL A 118 17.50 -9.43 -16.40
N SER A 119 17.76 -10.42 -17.26
CA SER A 119 18.85 -10.37 -18.24
C SER A 119 18.70 -9.20 -19.22
N ILE A 120 17.51 -9.00 -19.80
CA ILE A 120 17.25 -7.88 -20.74
C ILE A 120 17.34 -6.55 -20.00
N SER A 121 16.75 -6.44 -18.81
CA SER A 121 16.80 -5.23 -17.97
C SER A 121 18.23 -4.80 -17.65
N ARG A 122 19.12 -5.78 -17.37
CA ARG A 122 20.54 -5.54 -17.13
C ARG A 122 21.26 -5.05 -18.39
N GLN A 123 20.98 -5.62 -19.55
CA GLN A 123 21.55 -5.20 -20.84
C GLN A 123 21.12 -3.79 -21.24
N GLU A 124 19.88 -3.41 -20.93
CA GLU A 124 19.32 -2.08 -21.22
C GLU A 124 19.58 -1.04 -20.12
N ASN A 125 20.30 -1.40 -19.04
CA ASN A 125 20.51 -0.56 -17.84
C ASN A 125 19.19 0.00 -17.26
N PHE A 126 18.13 -0.82 -17.29
CA PHE A 126 16.79 -0.39 -16.92
C PHE A 126 16.58 -0.41 -15.40
N VAL A 127 16.92 -1.52 -14.74
CA VAL A 127 16.88 -1.70 -13.28
C VAL A 127 18.23 -2.21 -12.79
N LEU A 128 18.72 -1.62 -11.70
CA LEU A 128 19.87 -2.10 -10.96
C LEU A 128 19.38 -3.06 -9.86
N LEU A 129 19.83 -4.32 -9.95
CA LEU A 129 19.65 -5.36 -8.94
C LEU A 129 21.03 -5.71 -8.37
N PRO A 130 21.41 -5.19 -7.18
CA PRO A 130 22.70 -5.47 -6.57
C PRO A 130 22.83 -6.96 -6.24
N MET A 131 23.88 -7.62 -6.72
CA MET A 131 24.08 -9.09 -6.54
C MET A 131 24.91 -9.44 -5.30
N GLY A 132 25.55 -8.44 -4.65
CA GLY A 132 26.25 -8.61 -3.38
C GLY A 132 27.61 -9.32 -3.44
N ASP A 133 28.00 -9.85 -4.61
CA ASP A 133 29.30 -10.47 -4.89
C ASP A 133 30.39 -9.47 -5.31
N GLY A 134 30.04 -8.17 -5.40
CA GLY A 134 30.96 -7.13 -5.85
C GLY A 134 31.21 -7.14 -7.36
N SER A 135 30.47 -7.91 -8.16
CA SER A 135 30.52 -7.86 -9.63
C SER A 135 29.69 -6.73 -10.22
N ASP A 136 28.99 -5.94 -9.39
CA ASP A 136 28.20 -4.80 -9.83
C ASP A 136 29.11 -3.81 -10.58
N LEU A 137 28.98 -3.80 -11.92
CA LEU A 137 29.54 -2.74 -12.75
C LEU A 137 28.80 -1.46 -12.38
N VAL A 138 29.54 -0.36 -12.19
CA VAL A 138 28.96 0.96 -11.97
C VAL A 138 28.17 1.31 -13.24
N GLN A 139 26.87 1.01 -13.25
CA GLN A 139 26.01 1.28 -14.39
C GLN A 139 25.65 2.77 -14.36
N GLU A 140 26.42 3.55 -15.10
CA GLU A 140 26.15 4.96 -15.37
C GLU A 140 24.71 5.08 -15.93
N ASN A 141 23.86 5.87 -15.25
CA ASN A 141 22.49 6.24 -15.63
C ASN A 141 21.30 5.32 -15.24
N THR A 142 21.47 4.32 -14.39
CA THR A 142 20.29 3.54 -13.93
C THR A 142 19.40 4.36 -12.99
N ARG A 143 18.09 4.39 -13.26
CA ARG A 143 17.10 5.20 -12.52
C ARG A 143 16.19 4.41 -11.59
N HIS A 144 16.17 3.09 -11.71
CA HIS A 144 15.34 2.20 -10.90
C HIS A 144 16.26 1.22 -10.18
N ILE A 145 16.14 1.13 -8.86
CA ILE A 145 16.93 0.22 -8.05
C ILE A 145 15.98 -0.65 -7.22
N ALA A 146 16.29 -1.94 -7.13
CA ALA A 146 15.58 -2.85 -6.24
C ALA A 146 16.57 -3.71 -5.45
N PHE A 147 16.32 -3.84 -4.15
CA PHE A 147 17.11 -4.66 -3.24
C PHE A 147 16.33 -5.91 -2.85
N HIS A 148 16.98 -7.07 -2.94
CA HIS A 148 16.46 -8.36 -2.45
C HIS A 148 17.32 -8.81 -1.27
N GLY A 149 16.72 -8.99 -0.09
CA GLY A 149 17.42 -9.35 1.14
C GLY A 149 18.42 -8.28 1.61
N SER A 150 19.45 -8.69 2.34
CA SER A 150 20.49 -7.79 2.88
C SER A 150 21.56 -7.38 1.84
N MET A 151 21.28 -7.56 0.55
CA MET A 151 22.21 -7.24 -0.54
C MET A 151 22.57 -5.76 -0.51
N SER A 152 23.81 -5.44 -0.91
CA SER A 152 24.34 -4.08 -0.88
C SER A 152 24.85 -3.67 -2.25
N CYS A 153 24.64 -2.41 -2.60
CA CYS A 153 25.30 -1.79 -3.74
C CYS A 153 26.68 -1.26 -3.32
N LYS A 154 27.63 -1.22 -4.27
CA LYS A 154 28.93 -0.56 -4.09
C LYS A 154 28.81 0.92 -3.70
N THR A 155 29.81 1.41 -2.99
CA THR A 155 30.07 2.84 -2.77
C THR A 155 30.35 3.53 -4.11
N GLY A 156 29.49 4.47 -4.54
CA GLY A 156 29.64 5.18 -5.82
C GLY A 156 28.34 5.44 -6.58
N LEU A 157 27.22 4.86 -6.14
CA LEU A 157 25.91 5.10 -6.75
C LEU A 157 25.46 6.55 -6.56
N ASP A 158 25.13 7.23 -7.66
CA ASP A 158 24.52 8.55 -7.61
C ASP A 158 23.02 8.44 -7.27
N TRP A 159 22.72 8.57 -5.98
CA TRP A 159 21.35 8.56 -5.48
C TRP A 159 20.49 9.72 -6.01
N SER A 160 21.09 10.78 -6.58
CA SER A 160 20.34 11.94 -7.04
C SER A 160 19.52 11.69 -8.31
N ILE A 161 19.92 10.72 -9.13
CA ILE A 161 19.23 10.37 -10.38
C ILE A 161 18.16 9.28 -10.21
N ILE A 162 18.09 8.65 -9.04
CA ILE A 162 17.17 7.54 -8.75
C ILE A 162 15.72 8.04 -8.68
N ARG A 163 14.84 7.32 -9.37
CA ARG A 163 13.40 7.58 -9.49
C ARG A 163 12.53 6.47 -8.88
N SER A 164 13.02 5.23 -8.86
CA SER A 164 12.38 4.09 -8.19
C SER A 164 13.31 3.48 -7.18
N LEU A 165 12.81 3.24 -5.97
CA LEU A 165 13.44 2.41 -4.97
C LEU A 165 12.43 1.39 -4.45
N ALA A 166 12.74 0.11 -4.61
CA ALA A 166 11.97 -1.00 -4.03
C ALA A 166 12.89 -1.84 -3.13
N ILE A 167 12.40 -2.24 -1.96
CA ILE A 167 13.16 -3.07 -1.02
C ILE A 167 12.29 -4.26 -0.62
N PHE A 168 12.85 -5.46 -0.76
CA PHE A 168 12.21 -6.73 -0.42
C PHE A 168 13.09 -7.45 0.60
N GLY A 169 12.57 -7.74 1.79
CA GLY A 169 13.30 -8.40 2.86
C GLY A 169 14.12 -7.45 3.74
N ASP A 170 15.35 -7.86 4.06
CA ASP A 170 16.19 -7.21 5.07
C ASP A 170 16.73 -5.85 4.66
N ARG A 171 17.25 -5.11 5.65
CA ARG A 171 17.81 -3.77 5.43
C ARG A 171 19.08 -3.86 4.58
N PRO A 172 19.14 -3.21 3.41
CA PRO A 172 20.37 -3.14 2.63
C PRO A 172 21.48 -2.46 3.43
N LYS A 173 22.70 -3.00 3.39
CA LYS A 173 23.84 -2.42 4.13
C LYS A 173 24.14 -0.97 3.69
N SER A 174 23.92 -0.66 2.42
CA SER A 174 24.04 0.70 1.87
C SER A 174 23.04 1.70 2.46
N LEU A 175 21.95 1.21 3.05
CA LEU A 175 20.88 2.00 3.69
C LEU A 175 20.83 1.78 5.21
N ALA A 176 21.94 1.35 5.82
CA ALA A 176 22.00 1.00 7.24
C ALA A 176 21.47 2.13 8.15
N HIS A 177 21.84 3.38 7.86
CA HIS A 177 21.53 4.53 8.71
C HIS A 177 20.19 5.23 8.40
N ALA A 178 19.70 5.12 7.17
CA ALA A 178 18.45 5.76 6.74
C ALA A 178 17.90 5.05 5.51
N VAL A 179 16.59 4.81 5.49
CA VAL A 179 15.90 4.20 4.34
C VAL A 179 15.94 5.10 3.11
N CYS A 180 15.90 6.40 3.32
CA CYS A 180 16.03 7.40 2.26
C CYS A 180 17.20 8.34 2.57
N PRO A 181 18.35 8.18 1.88
CA PRO A 181 19.44 9.15 1.93
C PRO A 181 18.96 10.53 1.44
N ASP A 182 19.56 11.60 1.97
CA ASP A 182 19.16 12.99 1.67
C ASP A 182 19.40 13.39 0.20
N GLN A 183 20.14 12.56 -0.55
CA GLN A 183 20.41 12.71 -1.97
C GLN A 183 19.26 12.25 -2.88
N LEU A 184 18.27 11.47 -2.41
CA LEU A 184 17.16 10.88 -3.21
C LEU A 184 16.12 11.92 -3.70
N ARG A 185 16.57 13.04 -4.28
CA ARG A 185 15.71 14.18 -4.58
C ARG A 185 14.74 13.91 -5.73
N MET A 186 15.07 13.04 -6.67
CA MET A 186 14.26 12.76 -7.87
C MET A 186 13.31 11.55 -7.71
N LEU A 187 13.18 11.01 -6.50
CA LEU A 187 12.43 9.79 -6.24
C LEU A 187 10.93 10.00 -6.53
N ARG A 188 10.36 9.10 -7.33
CA ARG A 188 8.94 9.05 -7.73
C ARG A 188 8.22 7.86 -7.12
N VAL A 189 8.89 6.72 -6.99
CA VAL A 189 8.33 5.49 -6.45
C VAL A 189 9.19 5.02 -5.28
N LEU A 190 8.57 4.91 -4.11
CA LEU A 190 9.15 4.27 -2.94
C LEU A 190 8.23 3.15 -2.48
N ASP A 191 8.78 1.95 -2.40
CA ASP A 191 8.03 0.79 -1.95
C ASP A 191 8.80 -0.01 -0.91
N LEU A 192 8.18 -0.06 0.26
CA LEU A 192 8.67 -0.66 1.48
C LEU A 192 7.62 -1.66 2.01
N GLU A 193 6.80 -2.25 1.13
CA GLU A 193 5.69 -3.13 1.55
C GLU A 193 6.21 -4.45 2.16
N ASP A 194 7.31 -4.97 1.64
CA ASP A 194 7.84 -6.30 2.00
C ASP A 194 9.14 -6.23 2.82
N VAL A 195 9.37 -5.12 3.51
CA VAL A 195 10.55 -4.95 4.37
C VAL A 195 10.38 -5.71 5.68
N THR A 196 11.43 -6.41 6.13
CA THR A 196 11.46 -7.16 7.39
C THR A 196 12.05 -6.35 8.55
N PHE A 197 12.64 -5.19 8.26
CA PHE A 197 13.21 -4.30 9.26
C PHE A 197 12.25 -3.16 9.62
N LEU A 198 12.40 -2.60 10.82
CA LEU A 198 11.50 -1.55 11.29
C LEU A 198 11.72 -0.22 10.55
N ILE A 199 10.65 0.33 10.00
CA ILE A 199 10.54 1.69 9.48
C ILE A 199 10.11 2.61 10.62
N THR A 200 10.97 3.56 10.99
CA THR A 200 10.72 4.44 12.14
C THR A 200 9.98 5.72 11.73
N GLN A 201 9.44 6.46 12.71
CA GLN A 201 8.88 7.79 12.48
C GLN A 201 9.90 8.75 11.82
N LYS A 202 11.19 8.66 12.21
CA LYS A 202 12.26 9.49 11.65
C LYS A 202 12.51 9.20 10.17
N ASP A 203 12.39 7.94 9.75
CA ASP A 203 12.47 7.56 8.34
C ASP A 203 11.32 8.21 7.56
N PHE A 204 10.10 8.15 8.10
CA PHE A 204 8.93 8.75 7.46
C PHE A 204 9.01 10.28 7.37
N ASP A 205 9.56 10.94 8.40
CA ASP A 205 9.78 12.39 8.37
C ASP A 205 10.69 12.82 7.22
N ARG A 206 11.68 11.98 6.85
CA ARG A 206 12.53 12.18 5.66
C ARG A 206 11.79 11.90 4.36
N ILE A 207 11.01 10.81 4.30
CA ILE A 207 10.18 10.46 3.14
C ILE A 207 9.21 11.60 2.80
N ALA A 208 8.64 12.24 3.82
CA ALA A 208 7.72 13.38 3.65
C ALA A 208 8.38 14.65 3.06
N LEU A 209 9.70 14.64 2.82
CA LEU A 209 10.43 15.73 2.15
C LEU A 209 10.69 15.46 0.65
N LEU A 210 10.35 14.27 0.15
CA LEU A 210 10.60 13.86 -1.24
C LEU A 210 9.55 14.42 -2.19
N CYS A 211 9.64 15.72 -2.53
CA CYS A 211 8.60 16.45 -3.27
C CYS A 211 8.21 15.86 -4.64
N HIS A 212 9.04 15.03 -5.26
CA HIS A 212 8.77 14.37 -6.54
C HIS A 212 8.07 13.01 -6.40
N LEU A 213 7.83 12.56 -5.17
CA LEU A 213 7.21 11.27 -4.87
C LEU A 213 5.77 11.23 -5.39
N LYS A 214 5.45 10.15 -6.11
CA LYS A 214 4.15 9.86 -6.71
C LYS A 214 3.53 8.59 -6.15
N TYR A 215 4.34 7.61 -5.76
CA TYR A 215 3.89 6.36 -5.19
C TYR A 215 4.65 6.06 -3.89
N LEU A 216 3.91 5.79 -2.82
CA LEU A 216 4.44 5.38 -1.53
C LEU A 216 3.67 4.16 -1.02
N SER A 217 4.35 3.03 -0.89
CA SER A 217 3.83 1.84 -0.19
C SER A 217 4.67 1.53 1.04
N ILE A 218 4.01 1.28 2.17
CA ILE A 218 4.63 0.92 3.45
C ILE A 218 3.95 -0.33 4.00
N GLY A 219 4.77 -1.29 4.42
CA GLY A 219 4.35 -2.59 4.95
C GLY A 219 4.07 -2.61 6.45
N TYR A 220 3.93 -3.83 6.97
CA TYR A 220 3.66 -4.13 8.38
C TYR A 220 4.78 -3.69 9.33
N SER A 221 6.05 -3.78 8.90
CA SER A 221 7.23 -3.50 9.73
C SER A 221 7.43 -1.99 9.93
N SER A 222 6.46 -1.30 10.53
CA SER A 222 6.43 0.15 10.65
C SER A 222 6.01 0.60 12.03
N SER A 223 6.77 1.52 12.64
CA SER A 223 6.38 2.21 13.88
C SER A 223 5.94 3.66 13.60
N ILE A 224 5.37 3.92 12.42
CA ILE A 224 4.90 5.26 12.03
C ILE A 224 3.56 5.53 12.71
N TYR A 225 3.52 6.53 13.58
CA TYR A 225 2.34 6.86 14.39
C TYR A 225 1.73 8.23 14.04
N SER A 226 2.39 9.00 13.18
CA SER A 226 1.89 10.29 12.73
C SER A 226 2.39 10.64 11.33
N LEU A 227 1.54 11.31 10.55
CA LEU A 227 1.97 11.97 9.33
C LEU A 227 2.41 13.40 9.68
N PRO A 228 3.65 13.81 9.36
CA PRO A 228 4.13 15.16 9.65
C PRO A 228 3.43 16.18 8.75
N ARG A 229 3.43 17.46 9.16
CA ARG A 229 2.84 18.55 8.35
C ARG A 229 3.51 18.69 6.97
N SER A 230 4.76 18.27 6.84
CA SER A 230 5.50 18.23 5.57
C SER A 230 4.84 17.33 4.52
N ILE A 231 3.95 16.40 4.90
CA ILE A 231 3.20 15.57 3.94
C ILE A 231 2.50 16.42 2.88
N GLY A 232 2.02 17.62 3.24
CA GLY A 232 1.38 18.54 2.30
C GLY A 232 2.30 19.13 1.23
N LYS A 233 3.61 18.88 1.29
CA LYS A 233 4.59 19.23 0.24
C LYS A 233 4.63 18.20 -0.89
N LEU A 234 4.14 16.97 -0.65
CA LEU A 234 4.11 15.90 -1.64
C LEU A 234 2.96 16.07 -2.65
N GLN A 235 2.82 17.26 -3.25
CA GLN A 235 1.65 17.61 -4.08
C GLN A 235 1.47 16.70 -5.30
N GLY A 236 2.55 16.07 -5.77
CA GLY A 236 2.54 15.08 -6.84
C GLY A 236 2.16 13.66 -6.41
N LEU A 237 1.94 13.39 -5.12
CA LEU A 237 1.63 12.06 -4.60
C LEU A 237 0.28 11.57 -5.14
N GLN A 238 0.28 10.39 -5.74
CA GLN A 238 -0.85 9.76 -6.41
C GLN A 238 -1.39 8.57 -5.62
N ASP A 239 -0.50 7.75 -5.07
CA ASP A 239 -0.88 6.59 -4.28
C ASP A 239 -0.10 6.59 -2.96
N PHE A 240 -0.85 6.59 -1.85
CA PHE A 240 -0.32 6.35 -0.52
C PHE A 240 -1.03 5.13 0.09
N GLU A 241 -0.28 4.02 0.17
CA GLU A 241 -0.75 2.78 0.76
C GLU A 241 0.10 2.43 1.99
N HIS A 242 -0.56 2.29 3.14
CA HIS A 242 0.03 1.74 4.36
C HIS A 242 -0.81 0.52 4.79
N VAL A 243 -0.29 -0.68 4.51
CA VAL A 243 -1.02 -1.97 4.56
C VAL A 243 -0.05 -3.07 5.01
N PRO A 244 -0.43 -4.01 5.90
CA PRO A 244 -1.77 -4.24 6.44
C PRO A 244 -2.16 -3.35 7.61
N SER A 245 -1.23 -2.69 8.31
CA SER A 245 -1.54 -1.94 9.53
C SER A 245 -0.54 -0.82 9.85
N THR A 246 -1.02 0.25 10.49
CA THR A 246 -0.28 1.47 10.87
C THR A 246 -0.65 1.95 12.27
N TYR A 247 0.25 2.67 12.94
CA TYR A 247 -0.05 3.34 14.21
C TYR A 247 -0.67 4.74 14.02
N ILE A 248 -0.92 5.17 12.77
CA ILE A 248 -1.50 6.49 12.48
C ILE A 248 -2.96 6.52 12.95
N ALA A 249 -3.23 7.27 14.02
CA ALA A 249 -4.58 7.41 14.54
C ALA A 249 -5.41 8.46 13.77
N ALA A 250 -4.78 9.50 13.22
CA ALA A 250 -5.46 10.62 12.56
C ALA A 250 -4.60 11.22 11.46
N LEU A 251 -5.24 11.60 10.36
CA LEU A 251 -4.59 12.31 9.26
C LEU A 251 -4.50 13.82 9.57
N PRO A 252 -3.39 14.48 9.27
CA PRO A 252 -3.22 15.92 9.44
C PRO A 252 -4.01 16.68 8.37
N SER A 253 -4.44 17.91 8.67
CA SER A 253 -5.17 18.76 7.71
C SER A 253 -4.44 19.00 6.39
N GLU A 254 -3.12 18.93 6.44
CA GLU A 254 -2.19 19.12 5.33
C GLU A 254 -2.36 18.04 4.24
N ILE A 255 -2.96 16.89 4.56
CA ILE A 255 -3.32 15.88 3.56
C ILE A 255 -4.24 16.47 2.49
N SER A 256 -5.07 17.47 2.84
CA SER A 256 -5.96 18.16 1.89
C SER A 256 -5.24 18.96 0.80
N LYS A 257 -3.91 19.14 0.90
CA LYS A 257 -3.08 19.77 -0.12
C LYS A 257 -2.68 18.81 -1.23
N LEU A 258 -2.87 17.50 -1.05
CA LEU A 258 -2.47 16.46 -2.00
C LEU A 258 -3.49 16.28 -3.12
N GLN A 259 -3.68 17.29 -3.95
CA GLN A 259 -4.75 17.32 -4.95
C GLN A 259 -4.65 16.22 -6.00
N CYS A 260 -3.45 15.70 -6.28
CA CYS A 260 -3.22 14.58 -7.20
C CYS A 260 -3.40 13.18 -6.58
N LEU A 261 -3.81 13.09 -5.30
CA LEU A 261 -3.94 11.82 -4.59
C LEU A 261 -5.16 11.04 -5.10
N HIS A 262 -4.92 9.86 -5.66
CA HIS A 262 -5.93 8.93 -6.15
C HIS A 262 -6.25 7.83 -5.15
N THR A 263 -5.25 7.34 -4.41
CA THR A 263 -5.42 6.26 -3.43
C THR A 263 -4.89 6.67 -2.07
N LEU A 264 -5.74 6.53 -1.05
CA LEU A 264 -5.36 6.66 0.34
C LEU A 264 -5.86 5.44 1.14
N ARG A 265 -4.93 4.58 1.56
CA ARG A 265 -5.20 3.43 2.42
C ARG A 265 -4.35 3.54 3.69
N CYS A 266 -5.01 3.65 4.84
CA CYS A 266 -4.35 3.56 6.14
C CYS A 266 -5.25 2.71 7.05
N ILE A 267 -4.79 1.53 7.41
CA ILE A 267 -5.51 0.62 8.31
C ILE A 267 -4.81 0.68 9.65
N ARG A 268 -5.53 0.94 10.75
CA ARG A 268 -4.90 1.03 12.06
C ARG A 268 -4.55 -0.35 12.61
N GLU A 269 -3.38 -0.44 13.25
CA GLU A 269 -2.89 -1.63 13.96
C GLU A 269 -3.85 -2.08 15.04
N PHE A 270 -4.01 -3.41 15.14
CA PHE A 270 -4.94 -4.07 16.03
C PHE A 270 -4.24 -4.85 17.15
N ASP A 271 -3.02 -5.36 16.90
CA ASP A 271 -2.43 -6.43 17.72
C ASP A 271 -1.72 -5.94 19.01
N SER A 272 -1.83 -4.66 19.34
CA SER A 272 -1.17 -4.10 20.54
C SER A 272 -2.14 -3.99 21.72
N ASP A 273 -2.37 -5.13 22.39
CA ASP A 273 -3.09 -5.16 23.68
C ASP A 273 -2.36 -4.39 24.81
N ASN A 274 -1.16 -3.88 24.53
CA ASN A 274 -0.30 -3.23 25.52
C ASN A 274 -0.96 -2.00 26.15
N PHE A 275 -1.74 -1.24 25.40
CA PHE A 275 -2.43 -0.04 25.89
C PHE A 275 -3.94 -0.12 25.63
N SER A 276 -4.51 -1.32 25.60
CA SER A 276 -5.95 -1.53 25.41
C SER A 276 -6.74 -1.41 26.71
N LEU A 277 -7.88 -0.71 26.68
CA LEU A 277 -8.78 -0.60 27.84
C LEU A 277 -9.54 -1.88 28.16
N ASN A 278 -9.61 -2.85 27.23
CA ASN A 278 -10.16 -4.18 27.51
C ASN A 278 -9.28 -5.01 28.43
N HIS A 279 -7.99 -4.64 28.54
CA HIS A 279 -7.02 -5.26 29.42
C HIS A 279 -6.49 -4.21 30.40
N PRO A 280 -7.33 -3.67 31.31
CA PRO A 280 -6.99 -2.51 32.12
C PRO A 280 -5.74 -2.76 32.99
N MET A 281 -5.59 -3.98 33.52
CA MET A 281 -4.40 -4.36 34.28
C MET A 281 -3.13 -4.33 33.43
N LYS A 282 -3.18 -4.81 32.17
CA LYS A 282 -2.05 -4.76 31.23
C LYS A 282 -1.73 -3.32 30.84
N CYS A 283 -2.76 -2.52 30.54
CA CYS A 283 -2.63 -1.10 30.23
C CYS A 283 -1.98 -0.33 31.39
N ILE A 284 -2.46 -0.51 32.62
CA ILE A 284 -1.91 0.14 33.82
C ILE A 284 -0.46 -0.30 34.04
N THR A 285 -0.19 -1.60 33.98
CA THR A 285 1.17 -2.15 34.16
C THR A 285 2.14 -1.56 33.15
N ASN A 286 1.78 -1.53 31.87
CA ASN A 286 2.60 -0.96 30.81
C ASN A 286 2.77 0.55 30.97
N THR A 287 1.72 1.27 31.38
CA THR A 287 1.78 2.71 31.66
C THR A 287 2.75 3.02 32.81
N ILE A 288 2.68 2.28 33.92
CA ILE A 288 3.61 2.43 35.06
C ILE A 288 5.05 2.07 34.65
N CYS A 289 5.21 1.09 33.77
CA CYS A 289 6.52 0.65 33.27
C CYS A 289 7.09 1.51 32.13
N LEU A 290 6.38 2.54 31.64
CA LEU A 290 6.85 3.40 30.54
C LEU A 290 8.26 3.98 30.73
N PRO A 291 8.72 4.35 31.94
CA PRO A 291 10.10 4.79 32.13
C PRO A 291 11.15 3.77 31.65
N LYS A 292 10.85 2.47 31.71
CA LYS A 292 11.76 1.40 31.22
C LYS A 292 12.03 1.52 29.72
N VAL A 293 11.09 2.04 28.94
CA VAL A 293 11.20 2.24 27.48
C VAL A 293 12.36 3.16 27.11
N PHE A 294 12.66 4.13 27.98
CA PHE A 294 13.74 5.09 27.79
C PHE A 294 15.10 4.59 28.29
N THR A 295 15.14 3.42 28.95
CA THR A 295 16.40 2.82 29.43
C THR A 295 17.16 2.11 28.30
N PRO A 296 18.48 1.90 28.44
CA PRO A 296 19.27 1.11 27.48
C PRO A 296 18.88 -0.37 27.38
N LEU A 297 18.05 -0.88 28.30
CA LEU A 297 17.63 -2.29 28.34
C LEU A 297 16.65 -2.65 27.22
N VAL A 298 15.97 -1.66 26.64
CA VAL A 298 14.98 -1.86 25.57
C VAL A 298 15.65 -1.58 24.22
N SER A 299 15.51 -2.52 23.28
CA SER A 299 16.03 -2.35 21.92
C SER A 299 15.45 -1.10 21.26
N ARG A 300 16.16 -0.54 20.28
CA ARG A 300 15.67 0.65 19.54
C ARG A 300 14.32 0.37 18.86
N ASP A 301 14.14 -0.84 18.35
CA ASP A 301 12.95 -1.25 17.62
C ASP A 301 11.75 -1.43 18.56
N ASP A 302 11.95 -2.10 19.70
CA ASP A 302 10.91 -2.26 20.72
C ASP A 302 10.51 -0.92 21.32
N ARG A 303 11.49 -0.03 21.53
CA ARG A 303 11.23 1.34 21.96
C ARG A 303 10.35 2.09 20.97
N ALA A 304 10.67 2.01 19.68
CA ALA A 304 9.92 2.70 18.63
C ALA A 304 8.50 2.15 18.49
N LYS A 305 8.31 0.82 18.58
CA LYS A 305 6.98 0.17 18.60
C LYS A 305 6.16 0.63 19.81
N GLN A 306 6.71 0.57 21.02
CA GLN A 306 5.99 0.99 22.24
C GLN A 306 5.60 2.48 22.22
N ILE A 307 6.47 3.36 21.72
CA ILE A 307 6.14 4.78 21.52
C ILE A 307 5.00 4.93 20.50
N ALA A 308 5.05 4.19 19.39
CA ALA A 308 4.03 4.24 18.35
C ALA A 308 2.66 3.76 18.87
N GLU A 309 2.64 2.66 19.61
CA GLU A 309 1.45 2.11 20.28
C GLU A 309 0.85 3.11 21.26
N LEU A 310 1.65 3.68 22.16
CA LEU A 310 1.20 4.68 23.13
C LEU A 310 0.64 5.92 22.42
N HIS A 311 1.34 6.41 21.40
CA HIS A 311 0.88 7.57 20.63
C HIS A 311 -0.44 7.26 19.90
N MET A 312 -0.57 6.08 19.31
CA MET A 312 -1.81 5.63 18.68
C MET A 312 -2.96 5.55 19.68
N ALA A 313 -2.75 4.90 20.83
CA ALA A 313 -3.76 4.73 21.88
C ALA A 313 -4.23 6.10 22.37
N THR A 314 -3.31 6.99 22.73
CA THR A 314 -3.65 8.34 23.22
C THR A 314 -4.32 9.22 22.15
N LYS A 315 -3.82 9.26 20.90
CA LYS A 315 -4.43 10.04 19.81
C LYS A 315 -5.76 9.49 19.31
N SER A 316 -6.02 8.21 19.56
CA SER A 316 -7.30 7.60 19.27
C SER A 316 -8.30 7.69 20.42
N CYS A 317 -7.89 8.21 21.57
CA CYS A 317 -8.64 8.14 22.81
C CYS A 317 -9.04 6.68 23.12
N TRP A 318 -8.08 5.77 23.00
CA TRP A 318 -8.24 4.33 23.23
C TRP A 318 -9.35 3.68 22.40
N SER A 319 -9.60 4.21 21.20
CA SER A 319 -10.56 3.62 20.28
C SER A 319 -9.99 2.35 19.67
N GLU A 320 -10.84 1.32 19.56
CA GLU A 320 -10.53 0.01 18.94
C GLU A 320 -10.82 -0.05 17.44
N SER A 321 -11.28 1.05 16.85
CA SER A 321 -11.61 1.11 15.43
C SER A 321 -10.36 0.89 14.55
N PHE A 322 -10.45 0.05 13.52
CA PHE A 322 -9.39 -0.07 12.49
C PHE A 322 -9.22 1.20 11.66
N GLY A 323 -10.10 2.17 11.83
CA GLY A 323 -10.13 3.37 11.02
C GLY A 323 -9.22 4.48 11.48
N VAL A 324 -8.83 5.32 10.53
CA VAL A 324 -8.15 6.58 10.77
C VAL A 324 -9.15 7.74 10.79
N LYS A 325 -8.93 8.69 11.69
CA LYS A 325 -9.71 9.94 11.70
C LYS A 325 -9.30 10.80 10.50
N VAL A 326 -10.27 11.16 9.65
CA VAL A 326 -10.01 12.08 8.52
C VAL A 326 -10.20 13.55 8.96
N PRO A 327 -9.44 14.49 8.40
CA PRO A 327 -9.45 15.89 8.84
C PRO A 327 -10.49 16.69 8.07
N LYS A 328 -10.77 17.91 8.54
CA LYS A 328 -11.46 18.92 7.72
C LYS A 328 -10.61 19.25 6.49
N GLY A 329 -11.26 19.57 5.38
CA GLY A 329 -10.64 19.80 4.09
C GLY A 329 -10.51 18.54 3.23
N ILE A 330 -10.95 17.37 3.68
CA ILE A 330 -10.83 16.12 2.90
C ILE A 330 -11.54 16.23 1.54
N GLY A 331 -12.65 16.96 1.47
CA GLY A 331 -13.40 17.21 0.22
C GLY A 331 -12.62 17.98 -0.85
N LYS A 332 -11.44 18.53 -0.53
CA LYS A 332 -10.53 19.17 -1.51
C LYS A 332 -9.80 18.15 -2.40
N LEU A 333 -9.76 16.87 -2.02
CA LEU A 333 -9.09 15.80 -2.76
C LEU A 333 -9.96 15.29 -3.92
N ARG A 334 -10.17 16.15 -4.92
CA ARG A 334 -11.13 15.89 -6.01
C ARG A 334 -10.73 14.73 -6.93
N ASP A 335 -9.46 14.35 -6.95
CA ASP A 335 -8.95 13.21 -7.72
C ASP A 335 -8.95 11.89 -6.95
N LEU A 336 -9.36 11.89 -5.68
CA LEU A 336 -9.37 10.70 -4.83
C LEU A 336 -10.39 9.68 -5.34
N GLN A 337 -9.90 8.47 -5.64
CA GLN A 337 -10.68 7.35 -6.16
C GLN A 337 -10.85 6.25 -5.12
N VAL A 338 -9.93 6.12 -4.18
CA VAL A 338 -9.95 5.11 -3.12
C VAL A 338 -9.66 5.77 -1.79
N LEU A 339 -10.59 5.62 -0.86
CA LEU A 339 -10.44 6.01 0.54
C LEU A 339 -11.01 4.88 1.40
N GLU A 340 -10.16 4.19 2.15
CA GLU A 340 -10.62 3.07 2.98
C GLU A 340 -10.25 3.27 4.44
N TYR A 341 -11.01 2.61 5.32
CA TYR A 341 -10.82 2.60 6.78
C TYR A 341 -10.98 3.99 7.40
N VAL A 342 -12.07 4.70 7.09
CA VAL A 342 -12.40 5.98 7.74
C VAL A 342 -13.14 5.73 9.05
N ASP A 343 -12.62 6.25 10.16
CA ASP A 343 -13.28 6.18 11.47
C ASP A 343 -14.37 7.24 11.59
N ILE A 344 -15.64 6.85 11.46
CA ILE A 344 -16.78 7.78 11.49
C ILE A 344 -17.03 8.33 12.90
N ARG A 345 -16.83 7.50 13.93
CA ARG A 345 -17.00 7.92 15.34
C ARG A 345 -16.04 9.06 15.69
N ARG A 346 -14.77 8.98 15.27
CA ARG A 346 -13.72 9.96 15.58
C ARG A 346 -13.64 11.11 14.58
N THR A 347 -14.18 10.94 13.39
CA THR A 347 -14.25 11.99 12.37
C THR A 347 -15.33 13.03 12.71
N SER A 348 -15.03 14.31 12.47
CA SER A 348 -15.99 15.40 12.72
C SER A 348 -17.14 15.37 11.72
N SER A 349 -18.36 15.74 12.14
CA SER A 349 -19.53 15.81 11.26
C SER A 349 -19.29 16.63 9.98
N ARG A 350 -18.51 17.72 10.06
CA ARG A 350 -18.13 18.52 8.90
C ARG A 350 -17.27 17.73 7.90
N ALA A 351 -16.26 17.00 8.38
CA ALA A 351 -15.40 16.19 7.53
C ALA A 351 -16.17 15.00 6.92
N ILE A 352 -17.13 14.41 7.65
CA ILE A 352 -18.04 13.37 7.11
C ILE A 352 -18.87 13.96 5.95
N LYS A 353 -19.47 15.15 6.13
CA LYS A 353 -20.20 15.86 5.05
C LYS A 353 -19.31 16.11 3.82
N GLU A 354 -18.05 16.46 4.03
CA GLU A 354 -17.08 16.70 2.96
C GLU A 354 -16.72 15.43 2.17
N LEU A 355 -16.92 14.22 2.72
CA LEU A 355 -16.73 12.98 1.94
C LEU A 355 -17.63 12.96 0.70
N GLY A 356 -18.86 13.48 0.79
CA GLY A 356 -19.78 13.57 -0.34
C GLY A 356 -19.37 14.55 -1.44
N GLN A 357 -18.24 15.25 -1.27
CA GLN A 357 -17.66 16.12 -2.29
C GLN A 357 -16.63 15.38 -3.18
N LEU A 358 -16.29 14.14 -2.84
CA LEU A 358 -15.31 13.32 -3.54
C LEU A 358 -15.96 12.63 -4.76
N SER A 359 -16.32 13.41 -5.78
CA SER A 359 -17.12 12.94 -6.92
C SER A 359 -16.47 11.83 -7.76
N LYS A 360 -15.14 11.69 -7.72
CA LYS A 360 -14.39 10.61 -8.39
C LYS A 360 -14.17 9.37 -7.53
N LEU A 361 -14.66 9.36 -6.27
CA LEU A 361 -14.45 8.25 -5.34
C LEU A 361 -15.19 7.00 -5.83
N ARG A 362 -14.43 5.92 -6.05
CA ARG A 362 -14.93 4.62 -6.53
C ARG A 362 -14.98 3.57 -5.43
N LYS A 363 -14.11 3.68 -4.42
CA LYS A 363 -14.08 2.77 -3.28
C LYS A 363 -14.03 3.55 -1.98
N LEU A 364 -15.00 3.27 -1.11
CA LEU A 364 -15.11 3.84 0.23
C LEU A 364 -15.16 2.72 1.26
N GLY A 365 -14.31 2.79 2.29
CA GLY A 365 -14.36 1.93 3.47
C GLY A 365 -14.55 2.75 4.73
N VAL A 366 -15.55 2.43 5.55
CA VAL A 366 -15.90 3.17 6.77
C VAL A 366 -16.05 2.24 7.97
N MET A 367 -15.59 2.71 9.12
CA MET A 367 -15.77 2.09 10.43
C MET A 367 -16.81 2.90 11.20
N THR A 368 -17.96 2.28 11.48
CA THR A 368 -19.11 2.94 12.09
C THR A 368 -19.34 2.52 13.54
N ASN A 369 -18.59 1.55 14.08
CA ASN A 369 -18.72 1.10 15.46
C ASN A 369 -18.69 2.27 16.47
N GLY A 370 -19.69 2.33 17.35
CA GLY A 370 -19.88 3.38 18.36
C GLY A 370 -20.16 4.78 17.80
N SER A 371 -20.53 4.91 16.52
CA SER A 371 -20.95 6.19 15.93
C SER A 371 -22.38 6.53 16.33
N THR A 372 -22.67 7.83 16.52
CA THR A 372 -24.03 8.28 16.81
C THR A 372 -24.93 8.18 15.59
N LYS A 373 -26.25 8.02 15.80
CA LYS A 373 -27.27 8.06 14.73
C LYS A 373 -27.15 9.30 13.85
N GLU A 374 -26.86 10.46 14.44
CA GLU A 374 -26.68 11.70 13.71
C GLU A 374 -25.46 11.66 12.75
N LYS A 375 -24.32 11.12 13.20
CA LYS A 375 -23.15 10.95 12.33
C LYS A 375 -23.40 9.95 11.22
N CYS A 376 -24.14 8.87 11.52
CA CYS A 376 -24.63 7.91 10.54
C CYS A 376 -25.46 8.60 9.46
N LYS A 377 -26.51 9.35 9.83
CA LYS A 377 -27.33 10.12 8.87
C LYS A 377 -26.50 11.04 7.98
N ILE A 378 -25.54 11.74 8.57
CA ILE A 378 -24.62 12.63 7.83
C ILE A 378 -23.75 11.84 6.84
N LEU A 379 -23.28 10.66 7.24
CA LEU A 379 -22.51 9.78 6.35
C LEU A 379 -23.35 9.29 5.18
N TYR A 380 -24.60 8.88 5.41
CA TYR A 380 -25.49 8.45 4.33
C TYR A 380 -25.76 9.58 3.34
N ALA A 381 -26.12 10.77 3.82
CA ALA A 381 -26.29 11.94 2.97
C ALA A 381 -25.02 12.35 2.20
N ALA A 382 -23.84 11.96 2.70
CA ALA A 382 -22.59 12.11 1.97
C ALA A 382 -22.41 11.02 0.91
N ILE A 383 -22.72 9.76 1.22
CA ILE A 383 -22.63 8.61 0.31
C ILE A 383 -23.60 8.75 -0.87
N GLU A 384 -24.82 9.24 -0.65
CA GLU A 384 -25.82 9.50 -1.71
C GLU A 384 -25.29 10.46 -2.79
N LYS A 385 -24.36 11.35 -2.44
CA LYS A 385 -23.73 12.29 -3.38
C LYS A 385 -22.58 11.67 -4.19
N LEU A 386 -22.14 10.46 -3.86
CA LEU A 386 -21.02 9.78 -4.52
C LEU A 386 -21.48 9.00 -5.75
N SER A 387 -21.77 9.73 -6.83
CA SER A 387 -22.27 9.14 -8.10
C SER A 387 -21.31 8.13 -8.74
N SER A 388 -20.01 8.23 -8.50
CA SER A 388 -18.98 7.32 -9.04
C SER A 388 -18.69 6.09 -8.16
N LEU A 389 -19.36 5.93 -7.01
CA LEU A 389 -19.01 4.88 -6.05
C LEU A 389 -19.36 3.49 -6.57
N GLN A 390 -18.38 2.59 -6.61
CA GLN A 390 -18.49 1.22 -7.12
C GLN A 390 -18.37 0.16 -6.03
N SER A 391 -17.65 0.47 -4.95
CA SER A 391 -17.44 -0.44 -3.83
C SER A 391 -17.56 0.30 -2.50
N LEU A 392 -18.42 -0.23 -1.63
CA LEU A 392 -18.64 0.28 -0.29
C LEU A 392 -18.37 -0.85 0.72
N TYR A 393 -17.48 -0.58 1.68
CA TYR A 393 -17.23 -1.44 2.82
C TYR A 393 -17.66 -0.70 4.09
N VAL A 394 -18.58 -1.27 4.85
CA VAL A 394 -19.05 -0.73 6.13
C VAL A 394 -18.80 -1.78 7.21
N ASN A 395 -18.03 -1.42 8.22
CA ASN A 395 -17.81 -2.26 9.38
C ASN A 395 -18.42 -1.60 10.61
N ALA A 396 -19.47 -2.23 11.15
CA ALA A 396 -20.13 -1.84 12.38
C ALA A 396 -19.78 -2.75 13.57
N ALA A 397 -18.99 -3.80 13.34
CA ALA A 397 -18.61 -4.74 14.38
C ALA A 397 -17.69 -4.06 15.42
N GLY A 398 -18.11 -4.09 16.68
CA GLY A 398 -17.26 -3.80 17.83
C GLY A 398 -16.69 -5.06 18.47
N ILE A 399 -15.56 -4.93 19.16
CA ILE A 399 -14.90 -6.05 19.87
C ILE A 399 -15.67 -6.38 21.16
N SER A 400 -16.12 -5.34 21.86
CA SER A 400 -16.70 -5.44 23.21
C SER A 400 -18.19 -5.11 23.29
N ASP A 401 -18.72 -4.34 22.33
CA ASP A 401 -20.12 -3.93 22.31
C ASP A 401 -20.83 -4.51 21.09
N GLY A 402 -22.05 -5.00 21.30
CA GLY A 402 -22.90 -5.62 20.29
C GLY A 402 -23.41 -4.60 19.27
N GLY A 403 -22.50 -4.00 18.51
CA GLY A 403 -22.78 -2.98 17.51
C GLY A 403 -23.80 -3.49 16.50
N THR A 404 -25.00 -2.93 16.57
CA THR A 404 -26.07 -3.13 15.59
C THR A 404 -25.87 -2.17 14.41
N LEU A 405 -26.16 -2.60 13.18
CA LEU A 405 -26.26 -1.73 12.00
C LEU A 405 -27.45 -0.74 12.08
N GLU A 406 -27.73 -0.11 13.23
CA GLU A 406 -28.73 0.99 13.33
C GLU A 406 -28.41 2.17 12.38
N CYS A 407 -27.18 2.20 11.87
CA CYS A 407 -26.74 3.08 10.81
C CYS A 407 -27.53 2.76 9.50
N LEU A 408 -27.68 1.50 9.09
CA LEU A 408 -28.19 1.13 7.76
C LEU A 408 -29.70 1.29 7.56
N ASP A 409 -30.49 1.38 8.63
CA ASP A 409 -31.95 1.59 8.56
C ASP A 409 -32.32 2.92 7.87
N SER A 410 -31.34 3.79 7.61
CA SER A 410 -31.50 5.10 6.98
C SER A 410 -31.18 5.13 5.47
N ILE A 411 -30.81 4.01 4.82
CA ILE A 411 -30.53 4.02 3.37
C ILE A 411 -31.83 4.03 2.59
N SER A 412 -32.20 5.20 2.07
CA SER A 412 -33.37 5.36 1.19
C SER A 412 -33.11 4.90 -0.24
N SER A 413 -31.87 5.06 -0.73
CA SER A 413 -31.45 4.59 -2.06
C SER A 413 -29.92 4.37 -2.14
N PRO A 414 -29.45 3.24 -2.71
CA PRO A 414 -28.02 3.00 -2.90
C PRO A 414 -27.44 3.84 -4.06
N PRO A 415 -26.14 4.22 -4.03
CA PRO A 415 -25.49 4.92 -5.14
C PRO A 415 -25.63 4.15 -6.47
N PRO A 416 -25.85 4.85 -7.60
CA PRO A 416 -26.31 4.23 -8.84
C PRO A 416 -25.29 3.29 -9.50
N LEU A 417 -23.99 3.47 -9.22
CA LEU A 417 -22.91 2.66 -9.81
C LEU A 417 -22.36 1.61 -8.83
N LEU A 418 -23.01 1.40 -7.69
CA LEU A 418 -22.53 0.48 -6.66
C LEU A 418 -22.60 -0.97 -7.17
N ARG A 419 -21.45 -1.65 -7.20
CA ARG A 419 -21.32 -3.06 -7.66
C ARG A 419 -20.98 -4.02 -6.53
N THR A 420 -20.41 -3.51 -5.44
CA THR A 420 -19.97 -4.34 -4.32
C THR A 420 -20.29 -3.63 -3.02
N LEU A 421 -21.13 -4.25 -2.20
CA LEU A 421 -21.41 -3.84 -0.84
C LEU A 421 -20.92 -4.94 0.10
N VAL A 422 -20.06 -4.58 1.04
CA VAL A 422 -19.59 -5.48 2.09
C VAL A 422 -19.98 -4.88 3.43
N LEU A 423 -20.79 -5.62 4.18
CA LEU A 423 -21.22 -5.27 5.53
C LEU A 423 -20.59 -6.25 6.50
N MET A 424 -19.89 -5.75 7.51
CA MET A 424 -19.37 -6.56 8.61
C MET A 424 -20.10 -6.21 9.90
N GLU A 425 -20.74 -7.23 10.48
CA GLU A 425 -21.45 -7.21 11.78
C GLU A 425 -20.94 -8.31 12.69
N VAL A 426 -21.14 -8.11 14.00
CA VAL A 426 -21.06 -9.21 14.96
C VAL A 426 -22.30 -10.10 14.77
N LEU A 427 -22.10 -11.33 14.29
CA LEU A 427 -23.09 -12.41 14.28
C LEU A 427 -23.51 -12.81 15.71
N LYS A 428 -24.29 -11.98 16.40
CA LYS A 428 -24.93 -12.34 17.68
C LYS A 428 -26.46 -12.31 17.65
N ARG A 429 -27.10 -11.91 16.54
CA ARG A 429 -28.58 -11.77 16.47
C ARG A 429 -29.30 -12.40 15.28
N CYS A 430 -28.63 -13.21 14.45
CA CYS A 430 -29.29 -13.93 13.36
C CYS A 430 -29.98 -15.26 13.76
N LEU A 431 -30.02 -15.62 15.05
CA LEU A 431 -30.73 -16.82 15.53
C LEU A 431 -32.06 -16.55 16.24
N THR A 432 -32.56 -15.31 16.31
CA THR A 432 -33.85 -15.03 16.96
C THR A 432 -34.85 -14.25 16.08
N GLY A 433 -34.53 -13.96 14.82
CA GLY A 433 -35.38 -13.16 13.93
C GLY A 433 -35.95 -13.88 12.70
N LEU A 434 -35.56 -15.14 12.45
CA LEU A 434 -36.01 -15.92 11.30
C LEU A 434 -37.13 -16.93 11.63
N SER A 435 -37.79 -16.82 12.79
CA SER A 435 -38.91 -17.71 13.16
C SER A 435 -40.29 -17.02 13.14
N SER A 436 -40.44 -15.81 12.60
CA SER A 436 -41.74 -15.10 12.66
C SER A 436 -42.22 -14.44 11.38
N SER A 437 -41.76 -14.87 10.20
CA SER A 437 -42.35 -14.39 8.93
C SER A 437 -42.29 -15.39 7.79
N LEU A 438 -42.53 -16.67 8.08
CA LEU A 438 -42.92 -17.68 7.10
C LEU A 438 -44.11 -18.48 7.65
N THR A 439 -45.29 -17.88 7.54
CA THR A 439 -46.59 -18.51 7.26
C THR A 439 -47.42 -17.50 6.50
#